data_AF-A0A972Y1A6-F1
#
_entry.id   AF-A0A972Y1A6-F1
#
_cell.length_a   1.000
_cell.length_b   1.000
_cell.length_c   1.000
_cell.angle_alpha   90.00
_cell.angle_beta   90.00
_cell.angle_gamma   90.00
#
_symmetry.space_group_name_H-M   'P 1'
#
loop_
_entity.id
_entity.type
_entity.pdbx_description
1 polymer ?
#
loop_
_entity_poly.entity_id
_entity_poly.type
_entity_poly.pdbx_seq_one_letter_code
_entity_poly.pdbx_strand_id
1 'polypeptide(L)' 'MSKKTETSNKITSFGNTRSKALNHTRRTWKVNMQKVRILDDGGNKKMIFLSSRELRTFKKTGLLPNGERATLAVSK' A
#
# COMPACT_ATOMS: atom_id res chain seq x y z
N MET A 1 11.20 -5.45 10.47
CA MET A 1 9.78 -5.30 10.04
C MET A 1 9.73 -4.94 8.57
N SER A 2 9.14 -5.79 7.73
CA SER A 2 8.88 -5.45 6.32
C SER A 2 7.68 -4.52 6.22
N LYS A 3 7.79 -3.44 5.43
CA LYS A 3 6.63 -2.61 5.09
C LYS A 3 5.74 -3.42 4.15
N LYS A 4 4.55 -3.81 4.62
CA LYS A 4 3.54 -4.53 3.85
C LYS A 4 2.34 -3.61 3.63
N THR A 5 1.68 -3.76 2.49
CA THR A 5 0.35 -3.16 2.27
C THR A 5 -0.69 -3.98 3.03
N GLU A 6 -1.61 -3.35 3.74
CA GLU A 6 -2.60 -4.07 4.54
C GLU A 6 -3.65 -4.81 3.68
N THR A 7 -3.95 -4.34 2.46
CA THR A 7 -4.99 -4.94 1.61
C THR A 7 -4.46 -6.07 0.73
N SER A 8 -3.42 -5.81 -0.08
CA SER A 8 -2.91 -6.78 -1.06
C SER A 8 -1.67 -7.55 -0.60
N ASN A 9 -1.23 -7.36 0.65
CA ASN A 9 0.00 -7.96 1.21
C ASN A 9 1.24 -7.84 0.32
N LYS A 10 1.29 -6.84 -0.56
CA LYS A 10 2.44 -6.60 -1.43
C LYS A 10 3.62 -6.18 -0.60
N ILE A 11 4.71 -6.92 -0.79
CA ILE A 11 6.01 -6.68 -0.20
C ILE A 11 6.98 -6.20 -1.27
N THR A 12 8.13 -5.70 -0.83
CA THR A 12 9.25 -5.36 -1.73
C THR A 12 9.69 -6.60 -2.50
N SER A 13 9.76 -6.49 -3.82
CA SER A 13 10.27 -7.57 -4.66
C SER A 13 11.79 -7.46 -4.80
N PHE A 14 12.46 -8.61 -4.80
CA PHE A 14 13.90 -8.71 -4.94
C PHE A 14 14.23 -9.40 -6.26
N GLY A 15 15.33 -8.99 -6.87
CA GLY A 15 15.85 -9.67 -8.06
C GLY A 15 17.06 -8.94 -8.59
N ASN A 16 17.32 -9.10 -9.89
CA ASN A 16 18.53 -8.56 -10.50
C ASN A 16 18.20 -7.75 -11.75
N THR A 17 18.93 -6.66 -11.96
CA THR A 17 19.02 -6.00 -13.25
C THR A 17 20.04 -6.70 -14.14
N ARG A 18 19.77 -6.71 -15.45
CA ARG A 18 20.63 -7.30 -16.48
C ARG A 18 21.11 -6.19 -17.40
N SER A 19 22.43 -6.12 -17.65
CA SER A 19 22.98 -5.23 -18.67
C SER A 19 22.85 -5.85 -20.07
N LYS A 20 23.20 -5.08 -21.11
CA LYS A 20 23.27 -5.60 -22.49
C LYS A 20 24.28 -6.75 -22.64
N ALA A 21 25.32 -6.76 -21.81
CA ALA A 21 26.30 -7.84 -21.69
C ALA A 21 25.88 -8.92 -20.67
N LEU A 22 24.63 -8.91 -20.21
CA LEU A 22 24.04 -9.85 -19.25
C LEU A 22 24.65 -9.85 -17.84
N ASN A 23 25.41 -8.82 -17.46
CA ASN A 23 25.95 -8.71 -16.10
C ASN A 23 24.82 -8.57 -15.07
N HIS A 24 24.99 -9.22 -13.92
CA HIS A 24 23.97 -9.32 -12.88
C HIS A 24 24.25 -8.32 -11.74
N THR A 25 23.32 -7.40 -11.48
CA THR A 25 23.38 -6.50 -10.33
C THR A 25 22.13 -6.63 -9.47
N ARG A 26 22.28 -6.73 -8.14
CA ARG A 26 21.14 -6.87 -7.22
C ARG A 26 20.29 -5.60 -7.24
N ARG A 27 18.98 -5.76 -7.39
CA ARG A 27 17.99 -4.67 -7.36
C ARG A 27 16.86 -4.99 -6.40
N THR A 28 16.34 -3.93 -5.78
CA THR A 28 15.10 -3.95 -5.01
C THR A 28 14.03 -3.15 -5.73
N TRP A 29 12.83 -3.73 -5.89
CA TRP A 29 11.65 -3.01 -6.38
C TRP A 29 10.76 -2.70 -5.19
N LYS A 30 10.74 -1.40 -4.82
CA LYS A 30 9.93 -0.90 -3.71
C LYS A 30 8.54 -0.54 -4.20
N VAL A 31 7.51 -0.93 -3.44
CA VAL A 31 6.13 -0.50 -3.68
C VAL A 31 5.99 0.96 -3.25
N ASN A 32 5.30 1.78 -4.04
CA ASN A 32 4.92 3.13 -3.63
C ASN A 32 3.81 3.06 -2.58
N MET A 33 4.22 3.05 -1.30
CA MET A 33 3.34 2.95 -0.14
C MET A 33 3.19 4.32 0.52
N GLN A 34 1.95 4.70 0.78
CA GLN A 34 1.57 5.92 1.48
C GLN A 34 0.96 5.56 2.84
N LYS A 35 1.30 6.36 3.85
CA LYS A 35 0.72 6.24 5.20
C LYS A 35 -0.55 7.07 5.24
N VAL A 36 -1.70 6.45 5.45
CA VAL A 36 -3.01 7.11 5.37
C VAL A 36 -3.81 6.92 6.65
N ARG A 37 -4.59 7.94 6.98
CA ARG A 37 -5.53 7.98 8.11
C ARG A 37 -6.90 7.55 7.63
N ILE A 38 -7.44 6.53 8.26
CA ILE A 38 -8.76 6.00 7.97
C ILE A 38 -9.62 6.11 9.22
N LEU A 39 -10.89 6.46 9.04
CA LEU A 39 -11.90 6.52 10.10
C LEU A 39 -12.88 5.36 9.88
N ASP A 40 -12.86 4.39 10.80
CA ASP A 40 -13.72 3.21 10.75
C ASP A 40 -15.15 3.59 11.22
N ASP A 41 -16.15 2.78 10.88
CA ASP A 41 -17.57 3.01 11.25
C ASP A 41 -17.77 3.14 12.78
N GLY A 42 -16.86 2.58 13.59
CA GLY A 42 -16.81 2.75 15.05
C GLY A 42 -16.14 4.04 15.55
N GLY A 43 -15.82 4.99 14.67
CA GLY A 43 -15.19 6.28 14.99
C GLY A 43 -13.68 6.21 15.30
N ASN A 44 -13.09 5.01 15.26
CA ASN A 44 -11.67 4.81 15.52
C ASN A 44 -10.81 5.26 14.34
N LYS A 45 -9.72 5.99 14.64
CA LYS A 45 -8.76 6.50 13.65
C LYS A 45 -7.56 5.55 13.56
N LYS A 46 -7.43 4.82 12.45
CA LYS A 46 -6.30 3.90 12.23
C LYS A 46 -5.31 4.45 11.20
N MET A 47 -4.02 4.27 11.47
CA MET A 47 -2.94 4.53 10.51
C MET A 47 -2.64 3.26 9.74
N ILE A 48 -2.81 3.27 8.43
CA ILE A 48 -2.61 2.10 7.57
C ILE A 48 -1.65 2.45 6.44
N PHE A 49 -0.78 1.51 6.05
CA PHE A 49 0.02 1.61 4.84
C PHE A 49 -0.78 1.08 3.65
N LEU A 50 -1.01 1.94 2.67
CA LEU A 50 -1.71 1.62 1.41
C LEU A 50 -0.83 1.98 0.22
N SER A 51 -0.85 1.15 -0.81
CA SER A 51 -0.26 1.46 -2.10
C SER A 51 -1.13 2.45 -2.89
N SER A 52 -0.54 3.13 -3.88
CA SER A 52 -1.28 4.08 -4.73
C SER A 52 -2.47 3.45 -5.46
N ARG A 53 -2.36 2.16 -5.86
CA ARG A 53 -3.48 1.44 -6.49
C ARG A 53 -4.62 1.19 -5.52
N GLU A 54 -4.28 0.82 -4.28
CA GLU A 54 -5.26 0.57 -3.23
C GLU A 54 -5.98 1.86 -2.83
N LEU A 55 -5.29 3.01 -2.77
CA LEU A 55 -5.93 4.30 -2.53
C LEU A 55 -6.94 4.69 -3.61
N ARG A 56 -6.61 4.40 -4.87
CA ARG A 56 -7.55 4.61 -5.99
C ARG A 56 -8.80 3.75 -5.84
N THR A 57 -8.63 2.48 -5.48
CA THR A 57 -9.76 1.57 -5.22
C THR A 57 -10.56 2.04 -4.01
N PHE A 58 -9.89 2.41 -2.91
CA PHE A 58 -10.52 2.87 -1.68
C PHE A 58 -11.41 4.09 -1.89
N LYS A 59 -10.94 5.10 -2.65
CA LYS A 59 -11.78 6.24 -3.03
C LYS A 59 -13.01 5.85 -3.86
N LYS A 60 -12.93 4.77 -4.65
CA LYS A 60 -14.02 4.31 -5.52
C LYS A 60 -15.05 3.47 -4.77
N THR A 61 -14.63 2.57 -3.90
CA THR A 61 -15.51 1.59 -3.24
C THR A 61 -15.81 1.89 -1.77
N GLY A 62 -15.01 2.73 -1.10
CA GLY A 62 -15.13 3.02 0.33
C GLY A 62 -14.90 1.80 1.24
N LEU A 63 -14.35 0.71 0.69
CA LEU A 63 -14.29 -0.59 1.33
C LEU A 63 -12.88 -0.85 1.88
N LEU A 64 -12.80 -1.17 3.17
CA LEU A 64 -11.59 -1.67 3.79
C LEU A 64 -11.40 -3.17 3.57
N PRO A 65 -10.15 -3.67 3.72
CA PRO A 65 -9.83 -5.10 3.60
C PRO A 65 -10.67 -6.02 4.49
N ASN A 66 -11.28 -5.51 5.56
CA ASN A 66 -12.09 -6.29 6.50
C ASN A 66 -13.59 -6.35 6.11
N GLY A 67 -13.99 -5.69 5.02
CA GLY A 67 -15.40 -5.52 4.64
C GLY A 67 -16.10 -4.32 5.30
N GLU A 68 -15.43 -3.62 6.21
CA GLU A 68 -15.92 -2.41 6.88
C GLU A 68 -15.86 -1.21 5.92
N ARG A 69 -16.88 -0.34 6.01
CA ARG A 69 -16.86 0.94 5.30
C ARG A 69 -16.02 1.91 6.11
N ALA A 70 -15.20 2.69 5.42
CA ALA A 70 -14.42 3.70 6.08
C ALA A 70 -14.20 4.91 5.20
N THR A 71 -14.07 6.06 5.86
CA THR A 71 -13.83 7.33 5.19
C THR A 71 -12.37 7.73 5.33
N LEU A 72 -11.81 8.33 4.28
CA LEU A 72 -10.52 9.00 4.41
C LEU A 72 -10.71 10.15 5.39
N ALA A 73 -9.94 10.14 6.48
CA ALA A 73 -9.84 11.28 7.36
C ALA A 73 -9.03 12.36 6.63
N VAL A 74 -9.69 13.10 5.75
CA VAL A 74 -9.13 14.29 5.12
C VAL A 74 -9.04 15.33 6.22
N SER A 75 -7.83 15.61 6.71
CA SER A 75 -7.63 16.89 7.38
C SER A 75 -7.76 17.94 6.28
N LYS A 76 -8.64 18.90 6.51
CA LYS A 76 -8.67 20.15 5.77
C LYS A 76 -7.29 20.80 5.77
#